data_AF-A0A5C8LW26-F1
#
_entry.id   AF-A0A5C8LW26-F1
#
_cell.length_a   1.000
_cell.length_b   1.000
_cell.length_c   1.000
_cell.angle_alpha   90.00
_cell.angle_beta   90.00
_cell.angle_gamma   90.00
#
_symmetry.space_group_name_H-M   'P 1'
#
loop_
_entity.id
_entity.type
_entity.pdbx_description
1 polymer ?
#
loop_
_entity_poly.entity_id
_entity_poly.type
_entity_poly.pdbx_seq_one_letter_code
_entity_poly.pdbx_strand_id
1 'polypeptide(L)'
;MALSKIRYAKLLIGLFIGILLLLALLFFLPKVDQTKLLYATSGEKYDTAAYGNFQQTLQAGVRIEKQNLHLLSASKLRAYDAIYLDPALGEDAGWAEQSTKLINFVKQGGHLLLENGFAASFPADFLGAGQIVDMKTVKAAANAAPNTGGSPDFSYPEVPYNLQGVQQAFRLFTQSYFKHNALDSLPDMNWGYGFMPTTGQTIVQMNQVSLAMLNRVGKGAVLISSNFLPNRYFPTGYDMQSGMDPNQGFAQLAANYQAENNKPIPGTTYFNKKALPIEPYFNFSFAAANMQYRSELLAYVAKDTLGYSVRKILGPYGRPAMAFQNHFEAMPAIQQKDGIAWAETLKKYDEIPSFTLVRNAFYWGQWRESITVQLNMGTNAQPKFVGELPGSGYASGLHVMADGKPLRQALFPQYRDLASAIELPYRAYPAAADLNGDGRMDIVAGSSDGFVYVYTNLGSNAAAYASEPPPEGLALPDTFARL
;
A
#
# COMPACT_ATOMS: atom_id res chain seq x y z
N MET A 1 -8.27 73.08 -28.94
CA MET A 1 -7.41 72.53 -30.00
C MET A 1 -8.16 71.36 -30.65
N ALA A 2 -8.92 71.60 -31.72
CA ALA A 2 -9.73 70.56 -32.36
C ALA A 2 -8.82 69.67 -33.22
N LEU A 3 -8.63 68.41 -32.83
CA LEU A 3 -7.96 67.45 -33.70
C LEU A 3 -8.78 67.28 -34.98
N SER A 4 -8.13 67.41 -36.15
CA SER A 4 -8.82 67.21 -37.44
C SER A 4 -9.41 65.80 -37.50
N LYS A 5 -10.54 65.63 -38.23
CA LYS A 5 -11.22 64.32 -38.40
C LYS A 5 -10.26 63.17 -38.79
N ILE A 6 -9.21 63.49 -39.54
CA ILE A 6 -8.15 62.56 -39.96
C ILE A 6 -7.32 62.08 -38.77
N ARG A 7 -7.03 62.93 -37.78
CA ARG A 7 -6.30 62.54 -36.57
C ARG A 7 -7.16 61.67 -35.63
N TYR A 8 -8.46 61.94 -35.54
CA TYR A 8 -9.39 61.06 -34.80
C TYR A 8 -9.48 59.66 -35.41
N ALA A 9 -9.57 59.55 -36.74
CA ALA A 9 -9.59 58.27 -37.42
C ALA A 9 -8.30 57.46 -37.19
N LYS A 10 -7.13 58.12 -37.29
CA LYS A 10 -5.84 57.47 -37.00
C LYS A 10 -5.71 57.01 -35.54
N LEU A 11 -6.24 57.79 -34.60
CA LEU A 11 -6.22 57.44 -33.18
C LEU A 11 -7.15 56.26 -32.86
N LEU A 12 -8.33 56.21 -33.47
CA LEU A 12 -9.26 55.07 -33.36
C LEU A 12 -8.69 53.81 -34.00
N ILE A 13 -8.06 53.92 -35.18
CA ILE A 13 -7.38 52.78 -35.83
C ILE A 13 -6.22 52.29 -34.95
N GLY A 14 -5.41 53.19 -34.39
CA GLY A 14 -4.33 52.84 -33.47
C GLY A 14 -4.85 52.15 -32.20
N LEU A 15 -5.96 52.62 -31.63
CA LEU A 15 -6.61 51.99 -30.47
C LEU A 15 -7.14 50.59 -30.82
N PHE A 16 -7.77 50.44 -31.98
CA PHE A 16 -8.29 49.17 -32.46
C PHE A 16 -7.18 48.15 -32.72
N ILE A 17 -6.09 48.56 -33.38
CA ILE A 17 -4.90 47.72 -33.58
C ILE A 17 -4.26 47.38 -32.23
N GLY A 18 -4.19 48.33 -31.29
CA GLY A 18 -3.71 48.10 -29.93
C GLY A 18 -4.53 47.05 -29.19
N ILE A 19 -5.86 47.13 -29.26
CA ILE A 19 -6.78 46.13 -28.67
C ILE A 19 -6.61 44.78 -29.34
N LEU A 20 -6.49 44.72 -30.67
CA LEU A 20 -6.25 43.49 -31.42
C LEU A 20 -4.93 42.83 -31.04
N LEU A 21 -3.86 43.61 -30.88
CA LEU A 21 -2.55 43.12 -30.42
C LEU A 21 -2.63 42.59 -28.98
N LEU A 22 -3.38 43.28 -28.10
CA LEU A 22 -3.61 42.85 -26.72
C LEU A 22 -4.41 41.55 -26.65
N LEU A 23 -5.47 41.43 -27.46
CA LEU A 23 -6.25 40.19 -27.61
C LEU A 23 -5.39 39.06 -28.21
N ALA A 24 -4.54 39.36 -29.19
CA ALA A 24 -3.60 38.40 -29.76
C ALA A 24 -2.58 37.91 -28.71
N LEU A 25 -2.04 38.81 -27.89
CA LEU A 25 -1.15 38.46 -26.77
C LEU A 25 -1.80 37.53 -25.74
N LEU A 26 -3.11 37.65 -25.50
CA LEU A 26 -3.84 36.74 -24.60
C LEU A 26 -3.86 35.29 -25.11
N PHE A 27 -3.77 35.04 -26.42
CA PHE A 27 -3.66 33.68 -26.98
C PHE A 27 -2.29 33.04 -26.75
N PHE A 28 -1.26 33.84 -26.46
CA PHE A 28 0.11 33.36 -26.17
C PHE A 28 0.39 33.22 -24.67
N LEU A 29 -0.55 33.61 -23.80
CA LEU A 29 -0.42 33.34 -22.38
C LEU A 29 -0.55 31.82 -22.14
N PRO A 30 0.37 31.21 -21.37
CA PRO A 30 0.27 29.80 -21.05
C PRO A 30 -1.05 29.54 -20.30
N LYS A 31 -1.93 28.73 -20.89
CA LYS A 31 -3.17 28.30 -20.25
C LYS A 31 -2.82 27.28 -19.17
N VAL A 32 -3.10 27.62 -17.92
CA VAL A 32 -2.96 26.71 -16.79
C VAL A 32 -4.30 26.03 -16.56
N ASP A 33 -4.47 24.84 -17.12
CA ASP A 33 -5.62 24.00 -16.84
C ASP A 33 -5.46 23.38 -15.44
N GLN A 34 -6.35 23.75 -14.53
CA GLN A 34 -6.31 23.30 -13.14
C GLN A 34 -7.72 23.03 -12.61
N THR A 35 -7.83 22.08 -11.69
CA THR A 35 -9.01 21.84 -10.87
C THR A 35 -8.77 22.39 -9.47
N LYS A 36 -9.66 23.26 -8.97
CA LYS A 36 -9.60 23.85 -7.64
C LYS A 36 -10.56 23.14 -6.69
N LEU A 37 -10.01 22.45 -5.71
CA LEU A 37 -10.77 21.83 -4.62
C LEU A 37 -10.69 22.71 -3.37
N LEU A 38 -11.85 23.03 -2.81
CA LEU A 38 -11.96 23.50 -1.43
C LEU A 38 -12.21 22.30 -0.51
N TYR A 39 -11.30 22.06 0.42
CA TYR A 39 -11.55 21.25 1.61
C TYR A 39 -12.17 22.16 2.68
N ALA A 40 -13.49 22.12 2.81
CA ALA A 40 -14.26 23.01 3.68
C ALA A 40 -14.28 22.47 5.11
N THR A 41 -13.90 23.29 6.09
CA THR A 41 -13.84 22.93 7.52
C THR A 41 -14.79 23.77 8.36
N SER A 42 -15.13 23.26 9.55
CA SER A 42 -15.73 24.05 10.64
C SER A 42 -14.62 24.54 11.56
N GLY A 43 -14.07 25.72 11.29
CA GLY A 43 -12.94 26.26 12.04
C GLY A 43 -11.61 25.58 11.70
N GLU A 44 -10.76 25.42 12.72
CA GLU A 44 -9.36 24.98 12.55
C GLU A 44 -9.17 23.45 12.60
N LYS A 45 -10.11 22.72 13.23
CA LYS A 45 -10.07 21.26 13.29
C LYS A 45 -10.56 20.65 11.99
N TYR A 46 -9.91 19.57 11.57
CA TYR A 46 -10.23 18.85 10.35
C TYR A 46 -9.65 17.44 10.39
N ASP A 47 -10.19 16.57 9.55
CA ASP A 47 -9.65 15.24 9.32
C ASP A 47 -8.36 15.29 8.48
N THR A 48 -7.24 15.05 9.15
CA THR A 48 -5.91 15.03 8.53
C THR A 48 -5.74 13.88 7.53
N ALA A 49 -6.47 12.76 7.68
CA ALA A 49 -6.40 11.65 6.74
C ALA A 49 -7.04 12.03 5.40
N ALA A 50 -8.28 12.54 5.41
CA ALA A 50 -8.97 12.96 4.20
C ALA A 50 -8.22 14.11 3.50
N TYR A 51 -7.81 15.14 4.26
CA TYR A 51 -7.05 16.25 3.69
C TYR A 51 -5.71 15.79 3.12
N GLY A 52 -4.98 14.93 3.83
CA GLY A 52 -3.72 14.36 3.38
C GLY A 52 -3.87 13.57 2.08
N ASN A 53 -4.91 12.72 1.97
CA ASN A 53 -5.19 11.98 0.74
C ASN A 53 -5.40 12.91 -0.47
N PHE A 54 -6.10 14.04 -0.28
CA PHE A 54 -6.22 15.03 -1.33
C PHE A 54 -4.87 15.67 -1.65
N GLN A 55 -4.10 16.12 -0.65
CA GLN A 55 -2.79 16.74 -0.89
C GLN A 55 -1.84 15.83 -1.67
N GLN A 56 -1.94 14.51 -1.44
CA GLN A 56 -1.16 13.49 -2.14
C GLN A 56 -1.92 12.82 -3.30
N THR A 57 -2.98 13.46 -3.81
CA THR A 57 -3.78 12.93 -4.91
C THR A 57 -2.93 12.57 -6.13
N LEU A 58 -3.28 11.46 -6.78
CA LEU A 58 -2.68 11.08 -8.05
C LEU A 58 -3.21 11.93 -9.20
N GLN A 59 -4.27 12.72 -9.04
CA GLN A 59 -4.71 13.65 -10.07
C GLN A 59 -3.69 14.80 -10.21
N ALA A 60 -3.17 15.00 -11.41
CA ALA A 60 -2.32 16.15 -11.74
C ALA A 60 -3.17 17.40 -12.03
N GLY A 61 -2.56 18.58 -11.88
CA GLY A 61 -3.24 19.85 -12.13
C GLY A 61 -4.30 20.20 -11.10
N VAL A 62 -4.20 19.70 -9.86
CA VAL A 62 -5.15 20.06 -8.79
C VAL A 62 -4.53 21.06 -7.85
N ARG A 63 -5.28 22.11 -7.52
CA ARG A 63 -4.98 23.05 -6.43
C ARG A 63 -5.97 22.80 -5.31
N ILE A 64 -5.45 22.51 -4.11
CA ILE A 64 -6.26 22.15 -2.95
C ILE A 64 -6.08 23.22 -1.90
N GLU A 65 -7.18 23.82 -1.45
CA GLU A 65 -7.17 24.81 -0.38
C GLU A 65 -8.05 24.32 0.76
N LYS A 66 -7.58 24.50 1.99
CA LYS A 66 -8.37 24.25 3.20
C LYS A 66 -8.84 25.59 3.73
N GLN A 67 -10.13 25.77 3.93
CA GLN A 67 -10.68 27.02 4.47
C GLN A 67 -11.90 26.75 5.36
N ASN A 68 -12.06 27.57 6.39
CA ASN A 68 -13.28 27.60 7.18
C ASN A 68 -14.45 28.08 6.30
N LEU A 69 -15.47 27.25 6.15
CA LEU A 69 -16.60 27.50 5.26
C LEU A 69 -17.40 28.77 5.64
N HIS A 70 -17.44 29.11 6.93
CA HIS A 70 -18.13 30.31 7.44
C HIS A 70 -17.49 31.62 6.97
N LEU A 71 -16.20 31.62 6.67
CA LEU A 71 -15.47 32.80 6.22
C LEU A 71 -15.62 33.06 4.70
N LEU A 72 -16.25 32.13 3.99
CA LEU A 72 -16.40 32.18 2.54
C LEU A 72 -17.82 32.59 2.15
N SER A 73 -17.94 33.72 1.44
CA SER A 73 -19.19 34.13 0.82
C SER A 73 -19.52 33.27 -0.40
N ALA A 74 -20.78 33.26 -0.83
CA ALA A 74 -21.20 32.53 -2.04
C ALA A 74 -20.40 32.94 -3.29
N SER A 75 -20.00 34.21 -3.39
CA SER A 75 -19.14 34.70 -4.48
C SER A 75 -17.74 34.08 -4.44
N LYS A 76 -17.13 33.98 -3.24
CA LYS A 76 -15.82 33.34 -3.07
C LYS A 76 -15.86 31.85 -3.40
N LEU A 77 -16.97 31.16 -3.12
CA LEU A 77 -17.12 29.74 -3.46
C LEU A 77 -17.06 29.48 -4.98
N ARG A 78 -17.46 30.43 -5.82
CA ARG A 78 -17.38 30.30 -7.28
C ARG A 78 -15.95 30.21 -7.82
N ALA A 79 -14.95 30.48 -7.00
CA ALA A 79 -13.55 30.32 -7.38
C ALA A 79 -13.09 28.85 -7.40
N TYR A 80 -13.91 27.93 -6.88
CA TYR A 80 -13.60 26.50 -6.79
C TYR A 80 -14.47 25.69 -7.74
N ASP A 81 -13.88 24.64 -8.31
CA ASP A 81 -14.58 23.68 -9.17
C ASP A 81 -15.31 22.63 -8.34
N ALA A 82 -14.74 22.29 -7.18
CA ALA A 82 -15.29 21.32 -6.25
C ALA A 82 -15.14 21.75 -4.79
N ILE A 83 -16.05 21.27 -3.95
CA ILE A 83 -16.01 21.39 -2.50
C ILE A 83 -16.13 19.98 -1.91
N TYR A 84 -15.19 19.63 -1.03
CA TYR A 84 -15.27 18.46 -0.15
C TYR A 84 -15.54 18.94 1.28
N LEU A 85 -16.51 18.34 1.94
CA LEU A 85 -16.90 18.74 3.30
C LEU A 85 -16.18 17.88 4.33
N ASP A 86 -15.47 18.53 5.26
CA ASP A 86 -14.99 17.87 6.45
C ASP A 86 -16.17 17.37 7.30
N PRO A 87 -16.15 16.15 7.85
CA PRO A 87 -17.27 15.60 8.62
C PRO A 87 -17.71 16.49 9.79
N ALA A 88 -16.78 17.24 10.41
CA ALA A 88 -17.11 18.11 11.53
C ALA A 88 -18.10 19.23 11.17
N LEU A 89 -18.28 19.53 9.87
CA LEU A 89 -19.30 20.48 9.42
C LEU A 89 -20.74 19.99 9.61
N GLY A 90 -20.97 18.68 9.66
CA GLY A 90 -22.32 18.12 9.79
C GLY A 90 -22.98 18.41 11.13
N GLU A 91 -22.18 18.69 12.16
CA GLU A 91 -22.61 18.98 13.53
C GLU A 91 -22.59 20.49 13.86
N ASP A 92 -22.32 21.32 12.85
CA ASP A 92 -22.16 22.76 13.03
C ASP A 92 -23.50 23.47 13.26
N ALA A 93 -23.57 24.32 14.29
CA ALA A 93 -24.76 25.11 14.60
C ALA A 93 -25.22 26.02 13.42
N GLY A 94 -24.30 26.43 12.54
CA GLY A 94 -24.60 27.23 11.35
C GLY A 94 -24.98 26.42 10.11
N TRP A 95 -25.16 25.09 10.21
CA TRP A 95 -25.30 24.20 9.06
C TRP A 95 -26.43 24.57 8.09
N ALA A 96 -27.59 25.02 8.58
CA ALA A 96 -28.74 25.33 7.72
C ALA A 96 -28.44 26.44 6.69
N GLU A 97 -27.67 27.46 7.09
CA GLU A 97 -27.21 28.50 6.18
C GLU A 97 -26.15 27.96 5.21
N GLN A 98 -25.20 27.16 5.73
CA GLN A 98 -24.14 26.58 4.91
C GLN A 98 -24.68 25.63 3.84
N SER A 99 -25.64 24.77 4.18
CA SER A 99 -26.25 23.81 3.25
C SER A 99 -26.98 24.53 2.11
N THR A 100 -27.74 25.58 2.42
CA THR A 100 -28.40 26.43 1.39
C THR A 100 -27.37 27.07 0.46
N LYS A 101 -26.28 27.59 1.02
CA LYS A 101 -25.16 28.18 0.26
C LYS A 101 -24.49 27.15 -0.66
N LEU A 102 -24.28 25.92 -0.18
CA LEU A 102 -23.67 24.81 -0.94
C LEU A 102 -24.61 24.30 -2.05
N ILE A 103 -25.91 24.18 -1.80
CA ILE A 103 -26.90 23.84 -2.84
C ILE A 103 -26.86 24.86 -3.98
N ASN A 104 -26.78 26.16 -3.64
CA ASN A 104 -26.67 27.23 -4.63
C ASN A 104 -25.34 27.19 -5.40
N PHE A 105 -24.23 26.82 -4.76
CA PHE A 105 -22.95 26.59 -5.43
C PHE A 105 -23.07 25.48 -6.49
N VAL A 106 -23.70 24.35 -6.15
CA VAL A 106 -23.91 23.25 -7.11
C VAL A 106 -24.80 23.68 -8.27
N LYS A 107 -25.93 24.33 -8.00
CA LYS A 107 -26.84 24.85 -9.05
C LYS A 107 -26.11 25.73 -10.08
N GLN A 108 -25.06 26.43 -9.65
CA GLN A 108 -24.28 27.36 -10.48
C GLN A 108 -23.12 26.71 -11.25
N GLY A 109 -22.87 25.40 -11.09
CA GLY A 109 -21.81 24.69 -11.81
C GLY A 109 -20.79 23.99 -10.92
N GLY A 110 -20.88 24.18 -9.60
CA GLY A 110 -19.95 23.57 -8.65
C GLY A 110 -20.19 22.08 -8.43
N HIS A 111 -19.13 21.37 -8.02
CA HIS A 111 -19.20 19.96 -7.64
C HIS A 111 -19.15 19.82 -6.12
N LEU A 112 -20.17 19.22 -5.53
CA LEU A 112 -20.18 18.91 -4.10
C LEU A 112 -19.88 17.44 -3.89
N LEU A 113 -18.78 17.15 -3.20
CA LEU A 113 -18.29 15.80 -2.91
C LEU A 113 -18.58 15.51 -1.44
N LEU A 114 -19.51 14.59 -1.18
CA LEU A 114 -20.04 14.31 0.15
C LEU A 114 -19.66 12.93 0.65
N GLU A 115 -19.19 12.85 1.90
CA GLU A 115 -19.17 11.61 2.66
C GLU A 115 -20.57 11.31 3.24
N ASN A 116 -20.79 10.07 3.65
CA ASN A 116 -22.11 9.57 4.04
C ASN A 116 -22.75 10.28 5.24
N GLY A 117 -21.93 10.83 6.15
CA GLY A 117 -22.42 11.59 7.31
C GLY A 117 -23.35 12.75 6.95
N PHE A 118 -23.28 13.25 5.71
CA PHE A 118 -24.14 14.31 5.20
C PHE A 118 -25.45 13.83 4.54
N ALA A 119 -25.73 12.52 4.52
CA ALA A 119 -26.91 11.96 3.86
C ALA A 119 -28.22 12.54 4.41
N ALA A 120 -28.31 12.70 5.75
CA ALA A 120 -29.47 13.32 6.40
C ALA A 120 -29.40 14.87 6.43
N SER A 121 -28.25 15.44 6.07
CA SER A 121 -27.97 16.87 6.18
C SER A 121 -28.37 17.67 4.93
N PHE A 122 -28.76 16.98 3.85
CA PHE A 122 -29.25 17.56 2.61
C PHE A 122 -30.61 16.96 2.21
N PRO A 123 -31.45 17.71 1.46
CA PRO A 123 -32.68 17.17 0.89
C PRO A 123 -32.42 15.94 0.00
N ALA A 124 -33.25 14.90 0.12
CA ALA A 124 -33.07 13.65 -0.62
C ALA A 124 -33.13 13.87 -2.15
N ASP A 125 -34.01 14.73 -2.63
CA ASP A 125 -34.13 15.13 -4.04
C ASP A 125 -32.88 15.86 -4.55
N PHE A 126 -32.24 16.69 -3.72
CA PHE A 126 -30.95 17.29 -4.03
C PHE A 126 -29.87 16.22 -4.20
N LEU A 127 -29.84 15.21 -3.32
CA LEU A 127 -28.94 14.06 -3.46
C LEU A 127 -29.31 13.16 -4.64
N GLY A 128 -30.52 13.29 -5.21
CA GLY A 128 -31.05 12.43 -6.28
C GLY A 128 -31.62 11.11 -5.79
N ALA A 129 -31.91 11.01 -4.50
CA ALA A 129 -32.51 9.86 -3.86
C ALA A 129 -34.03 10.06 -3.69
N GLY A 130 -34.82 9.02 -3.99
CA GLY A 130 -36.20 8.92 -3.54
C GLY A 130 -36.32 8.44 -2.10
N GLN A 131 -35.35 7.63 -1.65
CA GLN A 131 -35.28 7.12 -0.29
C GLN A 131 -33.83 6.94 0.14
N ILE A 132 -33.56 7.28 1.40
CA ILE A 132 -32.29 6.99 2.09
C ILE A 132 -32.52 5.72 2.91
N VAL A 133 -31.64 4.72 2.75
CA VAL A 133 -31.80 3.39 3.33
C VAL A 133 -30.65 3.13 4.31
N ASP A 134 -30.96 2.70 5.54
CA ASP A 134 -29.93 2.29 6.50
C ASP A 134 -29.28 0.97 6.07
N MET A 135 -27.97 0.99 5.83
CA MET A 135 -27.21 -0.17 5.35
C MET A 135 -27.13 -1.31 6.36
N LYS A 136 -27.44 -1.09 7.64
CA LYS A 136 -27.57 -2.18 8.62
C LYS A 136 -28.64 -3.19 8.18
N THR A 137 -29.77 -2.70 7.66
CA THR A 137 -30.86 -3.54 7.16
C THR A 137 -30.47 -4.32 5.91
N VAL A 138 -29.72 -3.67 5.00
CA VAL A 138 -29.23 -4.27 3.76
C VAL A 138 -28.17 -5.34 4.04
N LYS A 139 -27.24 -5.09 4.97
CA LYS A 139 -26.24 -6.07 5.43
C LYS A 139 -26.89 -7.29 6.07
N ALA A 140 -27.88 -7.08 6.94
CA ALA A 140 -28.61 -8.17 7.58
C ALA A 140 -29.32 -9.06 6.55
N ALA A 141 -29.98 -8.45 5.55
CA ALA A 141 -30.60 -9.17 4.45
C ALA A 141 -29.59 -9.94 3.59
N ALA A 142 -28.41 -9.35 3.32
CA ALA A 142 -27.33 -9.99 2.58
C ALA A 142 -26.79 -11.25 3.31
N ASN A 143 -26.60 -11.15 4.62
CA ASN A 143 -26.12 -12.25 5.46
C ASN A 143 -27.14 -13.40 5.57
N ALA A 144 -28.43 -13.11 5.46
CA ALA A 144 -29.50 -14.10 5.53
C ALA A 144 -29.80 -14.81 4.20
N ALA A 145 -29.21 -14.36 3.08
CA ALA A 145 -29.50 -14.90 1.76
C ALA A 145 -28.92 -16.33 1.58
N PRO A 146 -29.75 -17.37 1.33
CA PRO A 146 -29.24 -18.71 1.07
C PRO A 146 -28.51 -18.74 -0.28
N ASN A 147 -27.32 -19.36 -0.31
CA ASN A 147 -26.49 -19.67 -1.50
C ASN A 147 -25.47 -18.63 -2.01
N THR A 148 -25.20 -17.52 -1.32
CA THR A 148 -24.12 -16.58 -1.74
C THR A 148 -22.78 -16.79 -1.04
N GLY A 149 -22.68 -17.77 -0.12
CA GLY A 149 -21.46 -17.98 0.68
C GLY A 149 -21.07 -16.75 1.52
N GLY A 150 -22.01 -15.85 1.82
CA GLY A 150 -21.78 -14.64 2.61
C GLY A 150 -21.05 -13.50 1.87
N SER A 151 -20.95 -13.54 0.53
CA SER A 151 -20.41 -12.41 -0.25
C SER A 151 -21.51 -11.43 -0.67
N PRO A 152 -21.32 -10.10 -0.52
CA PRO A 152 -22.33 -9.13 -0.95
C PRO A 152 -22.51 -9.12 -2.47
N ASP A 153 -23.75 -9.02 -2.95
CA ASP A 153 -24.05 -8.85 -4.38
C ASP A 153 -23.82 -7.40 -4.81
N PHE A 154 -22.58 -7.10 -5.20
CA PHE A 154 -22.22 -5.82 -5.79
C PHE A 154 -22.47 -5.83 -7.30
N SER A 155 -23.16 -4.80 -7.79
CA SER A 155 -23.29 -4.54 -9.22
C SER A 155 -22.82 -3.14 -9.60
N TYR A 156 -22.32 -3.05 -10.82
CA TYR A 156 -21.64 -1.89 -11.38
C TYR A 156 -22.33 -1.50 -12.69
N PRO A 157 -23.41 -0.70 -12.65
CA PRO A 157 -24.16 -0.34 -13.84
C PRO A 157 -23.31 0.49 -14.82
N GLU A 158 -23.77 0.65 -16.06
CA GLU A 158 -23.09 1.53 -17.02
C GLU A 158 -23.09 2.97 -16.50
N VAL A 159 -21.90 3.59 -16.49
CA VAL A 159 -21.70 4.97 -16.08
C VAL A 159 -20.94 5.75 -17.16
N PRO A 160 -21.17 7.07 -17.27
CA PRO A 160 -20.41 7.92 -18.18
C PRO A 160 -18.91 7.86 -17.89
N TYR A 161 -18.11 8.15 -18.92
CA TYR A 161 -16.65 8.05 -18.89
C TYR A 161 -15.99 8.80 -17.72
N ASN A 162 -16.57 9.93 -17.30
CA ASN A 162 -16.07 10.70 -16.17
C ASN A 162 -16.19 9.96 -14.82
N LEU A 163 -17.14 9.05 -14.66
CA LEU A 163 -17.41 8.28 -13.43
C LEU A 163 -16.76 6.89 -13.38
N GLN A 164 -16.24 6.39 -14.51
CA GLN A 164 -15.64 5.06 -14.58
C GLN A 164 -14.48 4.88 -13.59
N GLY A 165 -13.70 5.93 -13.32
CA GLY A 165 -12.60 5.90 -12.34
C GLY A 165 -13.10 5.62 -10.92
N VAL A 166 -14.11 6.38 -10.48
CA VAL A 166 -14.77 6.21 -9.18
C VAL A 166 -15.36 4.81 -9.03
N GLN A 167 -16.07 4.34 -10.07
CA GLN A 167 -16.63 2.99 -10.11
C GLN A 167 -15.54 1.91 -10.03
N GLN A 168 -14.44 2.08 -10.76
CA GLN A 168 -13.35 1.11 -10.80
C GLN A 168 -12.61 1.02 -9.46
N ALA A 169 -12.43 2.13 -8.74
CA ALA A 169 -11.86 2.13 -7.40
C ALA A 169 -12.68 1.27 -6.44
N PHE A 170 -14.01 1.44 -6.43
CA PHE A 170 -14.93 0.59 -5.69
C PHE A 170 -14.86 -0.88 -6.14
N ARG A 171 -14.88 -1.13 -7.45
CA ARG A 171 -14.87 -2.50 -8.01
C ARG A 171 -13.62 -3.27 -7.63
N LEU A 172 -12.44 -2.67 -7.79
CA LEU A 172 -11.17 -3.31 -7.43
C LEU A 172 -11.09 -3.57 -5.93
N PHE A 173 -11.52 -2.60 -5.11
CA PHE A 173 -11.52 -2.75 -3.68
C PHE A 173 -12.43 -3.89 -3.21
N THR A 174 -13.71 -3.89 -3.60
CA THR A 174 -14.65 -4.95 -3.19
C THR A 174 -14.22 -6.32 -3.70
N GLN A 175 -13.80 -6.44 -4.96
CA GLN A 175 -13.32 -7.72 -5.51
C GLN A 175 -12.10 -8.25 -4.76
N SER A 176 -11.13 -7.38 -4.47
CA SER A 176 -9.92 -7.78 -3.74
C SER A 176 -10.22 -8.09 -2.28
N TYR A 177 -11.03 -7.26 -1.61
CA TYR A 177 -11.34 -7.40 -0.19
C TYR A 177 -12.15 -8.67 0.07
N PHE A 178 -13.23 -8.89 -0.69
CA PHE A 178 -14.13 -10.04 -0.49
C PHE A 178 -13.59 -11.35 -1.08
N LYS A 179 -12.46 -11.32 -1.80
CA LYS A 179 -11.71 -12.55 -2.13
C LYS A 179 -11.08 -13.18 -0.88
N HIS A 180 -10.78 -12.38 0.14
CA HIS A 180 -10.05 -12.81 1.34
C HIS A 180 -10.85 -12.68 2.64
N ASN A 181 -11.99 -12.00 2.59
CA ASN A 181 -12.81 -11.69 3.77
C ASN A 181 -14.29 -11.95 3.45
N ALA A 182 -15.04 -12.49 4.40
CA ALA A 182 -16.49 -12.61 4.29
C ALA A 182 -17.21 -11.33 4.77
N LEU A 183 -18.50 -11.16 4.48
CA LEU A 183 -19.25 -9.95 4.89
C LEU A 183 -19.34 -9.80 6.42
N ASP A 184 -19.33 -10.91 7.15
CA ASP A 184 -19.30 -10.99 8.61
C ASP A 184 -17.94 -10.62 9.23
N SER A 185 -16.87 -10.47 8.44
CA SER A 185 -15.55 -10.00 8.92
C SER A 185 -15.56 -8.54 9.37
N LEU A 186 -16.62 -7.79 9.05
CA LEU A 186 -16.86 -6.41 9.48
C LEU A 186 -18.23 -6.30 10.16
N PRO A 187 -18.51 -7.10 11.20
CA PRO A 187 -19.86 -7.28 11.71
C PRO A 187 -20.40 -5.97 12.30
N ASP A 188 -19.53 -5.27 13.04
CA ASP A 188 -19.87 -4.07 13.79
C ASP A 188 -19.62 -2.75 13.03
N MET A 189 -19.19 -2.83 11.77
CA MET A 189 -18.89 -1.62 10.99
C MET A 189 -20.16 -1.00 10.40
N ASN A 190 -20.33 0.29 10.67
CA ASN A 190 -21.48 1.09 10.26
C ASN A 190 -21.32 1.61 8.82
N TRP A 191 -21.87 0.88 7.86
CA TRP A 191 -21.85 1.27 6.43
C TRP A 191 -22.72 2.49 6.12
N GLY A 192 -23.38 3.05 7.14
CA GLY A 192 -24.14 4.27 7.06
C GLY A 192 -25.39 4.07 6.21
N TYR A 193 -25.62 4.98 5.28
CA TYR A 193 -26.78 5.01 4.41
C TYR A 193 -26.42 4.67 2.97
N GLY A 194 -27.31 3.95 2.31
CA GLY A 194 -27.39 3.83 0.87
C GLY A 194 -28.59 4.58 0.31
N PHE A 195 -28.72 4.60 -1.01
CA PHE A 195 -29.68 5.46 -1.69
C PHE A 195 -30.50 4.67 -2.71
N MET A 196 -31.81 4.88 -2.70
CA MET A 196 -32.68 4.46 -3.78
C MET A 196 -32.86 5.62 -4.75
N PRO A 197 -32.33 5.53 -5.98
CA PRO A 197 -32.26 6.67 -6.88
C PRO A 197 -33.64 7.10 -7.40
N THR A 198 -33.80 8.40 -7.64
CA THR A 198 -34.85 8.98 -8.50
C THR A 198 -34.22 9.64 -9.71
N THR A 199 -33.54 10.76 -9.51
CA THR A 199 -32.76 11.45 -10.55
C THR A 199 -31.27 11.13 -10.49
N GLY A 200 -30.81 10.55 -9.37
CA GLY A 200 -29.42 10.20 -9.16
C GLY A 200 -29.00 8.99 -10.00
N GLN A 201 -27.81 9.08 -10.59
CA GLN A 201 -27.14 7.99 -11.28
C GLN A 201 -26.38 7.13 -10.28
N THR A 202 -26.78 5.86 -10.16
CA THR A 202 -26.04 4.85 -9.40
C THR A 202 -24.68 4.59 -10.04
N ILE A 203 -23.62 4.67 -9.24
CA ILE A 203 -22.24 4.33 -9.61
C ILE A 203 -21.94 2.89 -9.20
N VAL A 204 -22.34 2.51 -7.99
CA VAL A 204 -22.18 1.17 -7.41
C VAL A 204 -23.40 0.88 -6.56
N GLN A 205 -23.91 -0.34 -6.60
CA GLN A 205 -24.99 -0.77 -5.72
C GLN A 205 -24.69 -2.13 -5.08
N MET A 206 -25.29 -2.34 -3.90
CA MET A 206 -25.32 -3.61 -3.20
C MET A 206 -26.77 -3.95 -2.90
N ASN A 207 -27.22 -5.15 -3.30
CA ASN A 207 -28.61 -5.59 -3.11
C ASN A 207 -29.62 -4.51 -3.54
N GLN A 208 -29.43 -3.97 -4.75
CA GLN A 208 -30.25 -2.90 -5.36
C GLN A 208 -30.15 -1.52 -4.69
N VAL A 209 -29.50 -1.38 -3.54
CA VAL A 209 -29.30 -0.08 -2.88
C VAL A 209 -27.99 0.55 -3.37
N SER A 210 -28.06 1.79 -3.86
CA SER A 210 -26.88 2.52 -4.33
C SER A 210 -25.95 2.87 -3.16
N LEU A 211 -24.68 2.47 -3.27
CA LEU A 211 -23.62 2.80 -2.33
C LEU A 211 -22.89 4.08 -2.73
N ALA A 212 -22.93 4.45 -4.00
CA ALA A 212 -22.33 5.67 -4.51
C ALA A 212 -23.21 6.21 -5.63
N MET A 213 -23.59 7.47 -5.54
CA MET A 213 -24.55 8.08 -6.44
C MET A 213 -24.12 9.49 -6.81
N LEU A 214 -24.38 9.87 -8.06
CA LEU A 214 -24.20 11.23 -8.54
C LEU A 214 -25.54 11.80 -8.99
N ASN A 215 -25.88 13.01 -8.56
CA ASN A 215 -27.04 13.75 -9.07
C ASN A 215 -26.61 15.04 -9.75
N ARG A 216 -27.17 15.31 -10.93
CA ARG A 216 -26.98 16.60 -11.63
C ARG A 216 -28.01 17.60 -11.12
N VAL A 217 -27.54 18.74 -10.63
CA VAL A 217 -28.40 19.78 -10.08
C VAL A 217 -28.02 21.12 -10.71
N GLY A 218 -28.91 21.68 -11.52
CA GLY A 218 -28.61 22.86 -12.32
C GLY A 218 -27.45 22.58 -13.27
N LYS A 219 -26.37 23.36 -13.16
CA LYS A 219 -25.16 23.19 -13.99
C LYS A 219 -24.07 22.32 -13.35
N GLY A 220 -24.21 21.97 -12.08
CA GLY A 220 -23.20 21.23 -11.32
C GLY A 220 -23.65 19.82 -10.96
N ALA A 221 -22.96 19.22 -10.00
CA ALA A 221 -23.28 17.90 -9.49
C ALA A 221 -23.05 17.77 -7.99
N VAL A 222 -23.80 16.87 -7.37
CA VAL A 222 -23.50 16.34 -6.04
C VAL A 222 -23.21 14.85 -6.15
N LEU A 223 -22.10 14.40 -5.56
CA LEU A 223 -21.74 13.00 -5.45
C LEU A 223 -21.70 12.63 -3.98
N ILE A 224 -22.39 11.57 -3.60
CA ILE A 224 -22.40 11.03 -2.25
C ILE A 224 -22.10 9.53 -2.26
N SER A 225 -21.45 9.03 -1.22
CA SER A 225 -21.19 7.60 -1.06
C SER A 225 -21.50 7.12 0.35
N SER A 226 -21.62 5.80 0.52
CA SER A 226 -21.78 5.11 1.79
C SER A 226 -20.47 5.14 2.60
N ASN A 227 -20.54 4.86 3.90
CA ASN A 227 -19.32 4.75 4.74
C ASN A 227 -18.46 3.54 4.36
N PHE A 228 -18.86 2.76 3.36
CA PHE A 228 -18.00 1.71 2.84
C PHE A 228 -16.75 2.29 2.16
N LEU A 229 -16.88 3.33 1.32
CA LEU A 229 -15.77 4.13 0.81
C LEU A 229 -16.19 5.61 0.60
N PRO A 230 -15.41 6.58 1.13
CA PRO A 230 -14.32 6.36 2.06
C PRO A 230 -14.89 5.91 3.41
N ASN A 231 -14.14 5.06 4.12
CA ASN A 231 -14.53 4.60 5.45
C ASN A 231 -13.82 5.40 6.54
N ARG A 232 -14.39 5.36 7.75
CA ARG A 232 -13.79 5.89 8.99
C ARG A 232 -13.75 4.83 10.09
N TYR A 233 -13.71 3.56 9.73
CA TYR A 233 -13.66 2.45 10.69
C TYR A 233 -12.28 2.30 11.32
N PHE A 234 -11.25 2.53 10.52
CA PHE A 234 -9.86 2.33 10.86
C PHE A 234 -9.07 3.62 10.66
N PRO A 235 -7.96 3.80 11.39
CA PRO A 235 -6.93 4.75 11.01
C PRO A 235 -6.51 4.51 9.56
N THR A 236 -6.57 5.57 8.74
CA THR A 236 -6.21 5.53 7.31
C THR A 236 -5.34 6.71 6.88
N GLY A 237 -5.02 7.61 7.81
CA GLY A 237 -4.11 8.73 7.58
C GLY A 237 -2.66 8.28 7.39
N TYR A 238 -1.88 9.09 6.68
CA TYR A 238 -0.45 8.84 6.51
C TYR A 238 0.36 8.97 7.81
N ASP A 239 -0.24 9.56 8.85
CA ASP A 239 0.27 9.59 10.22
C ASP A 239 -0.02 8.30 11.01
N MET A 240 -0.63 7.29 10.36
CA MET A 240 -1.00 5.99 10.92
C MET A 240 -2.03 6.03 12.06
N GLN A 241 -2.59 7.20 12.39
CA GLN A 241 -3.46 7.41 13.55
C GLN A 241 -4.80 8.06 13.19
N SER A 242 -4.83 8.94 12.20
CA SER A 242 -6.01 9.74 11.89
C SER A 242 -6.99 9.08 10.90
N GLY A 243 -8.16 9.70 10.73
CA GLY A 243 -9.17 9.29 9.77
C GLY A 243 -10.23 8.33 10.29
N MET A 244 -10.10 7.84 11.53
CA MET A 244 -11.11 7.00 12.16
C MET A 244 -12.13 7.81 12.97
N ASP A 245 -13.35 7.31 13.02
CA ASP A 245 -14.38 7.66 13.97
C ASP A 245 -14.73 6.39 14.78
N PRO A 246 -14.36 6.31 16.07
CA PRO A 246 -14.61 5.13 16.90
C PRO A 246 -16.09 4.71 16.94
N ASN A 247 -17.01 5.66 16.76
CA ASN A 247 -18.45 5.41 16.79
C ASN A 247 -18.96 4.70 15.54
N GLN A 248 -18.15 4.63 14.47
CA GLN A 248 -18.53 3.95 13.22
C GLN A 248 -18.24 2.45 13.20
N GLY A 249 -17.79 1.87 14.32
CA GLY A 249 -17.83 0.42 14.52
C GLY A 249 -16.71 -0.14 15.37
N PHE A 250 -15.56 0.53 15.46
CA PHE A 250 -14.44 0.02 16.23
C PHE A 250 -14.77 -0.13 17.73
N ALA A 251 -15.50 0.82 18.31
CA ALA A 251 -15.89 0.75 19.72
C ALA A 251 -16.75 -0.50 20.01
N GLN A 252 -17.67 -0.84 19.11
CA GLN A 252 -18.52 -2.03 19.25
C GLN A 252 -17.73 -3.32 19.00
N LEU A 253 -16.85 -3.33 18.00
CA LEU A 253 -15.94 -4.45 17.74
C LEU A 253 -15.07 -4.75 18.97
N ALA A 254 -14.50 -3.72 19.59
CA ALA A 254 -13.69 -3.85 20.80
C ALA A 254 -14.50 -4.40 21.98
N ALA A 255 -15.73 -3.93 22.16
CA ALA A 255 -16.64 -4.43 23.20
C ALA A 255 -16.99 -5.92 22.99
N ASN A 256 -17.32 -6.31 21.77
CA ASN A 256 -17.63 -7.70 21.41
C ASN A 256 -16.40 -8.61 21.59
N TYR A 257 -15.24 -8.18 21.09
CA TYR A 257 -13.97 -8.89 21.26
C TYR A 257 -13.67 -9.13 22.74
N GLN A 258 -13.85 -8.11 23.58
CA GLN A 258 -13.61 -8.25 25.02
C GLN A 258 -14.61 -9.21 25.67
N ALA A 259 -15.91 -9.13 25.32
CA ALA A 259 -16.95 -10.00 25.87
C ALA A 259 -16.71 -11.49 25.53
N GLU A 260 -16.22 -11.79 24.33
CA GLU A 260 -15.91 -13.15 23.91
C GLU A 260 -14.63 -13.70 24.57
N ASN A 261 -13.60 -12.86 24.74
CA ASN A 261 -12.26 -13.29 25.14
C ASN A 261 -11.90 -13.09 26.62
N ASN A 262 -12.76 -12.44 27.43
CA ASN A 262 -12.57 -12.27 28.88
C ASN A 262 -12.79 -13.54 29.73
N LYS A 263 -13.00 -14.71 29.12
CA LYS A 263 -13.25 -15.95 29.87
C LYS A 263 -11.91 -16.63 30.21
N PRO A 264 -11.57 -16.80 31.50
CA PRO A 264 -10.38 -17.56 31.89
C PRO A 264 -10.49 -18.99 31.35
N ILE A 265 -9.46 -19.49 30.66
CA ILE A 265 -9.39 -20.88 30.25
C ILE A 265 -8.78 -21.67 31.42
N PRO A 266 -9.55 -22.52 32.13
CA PRO A 266 -9.03 -23.24 33.29
C PRO A 266 -7.82 -24.11 32.93
N GLY A 267 -6.77 -24.06 33.74
CA GLY A 267 -5.55 -24.86 33.55
C GLY A 267 -4.46 -24.23 32.65
N THR A 268 -4.64 -22.99 32.19
CA THR A 268 -3.59 -22.26 31.45
C THR A 268 -2.66 -21.50 32.41
N THR A 269 -1.35 -21.77 32.33
CA THR A 269 -0.28 -21.12 33.13
C THR A 269 0.44 -20.00 32.39
N TYR A 270 0.02 -19.65 31.17
CA TYR A 270 0.67 -18.66 30.31
C TYR A 270 -0.24 -17.46 29.99
N PHE A 271 0.41 -16.34 29.67
CA PHE A 271 -0.20 -15.08 29.25
C PHE A 271 -1.26 -15.28 28.15
N ASN A 272 -2.53 -14.98 28.47
CA ASN A 272 -3.62 -15.00 27.48
C ASN A 272 -3.69 -13.64 26.74
N LYS A 273 -2.97 -13.55 25.62
CA LYS A 273 -2.99 -12.34 24.76
C LYS A 273 -4.40 -11.92 24.33
N LYS A 274 -5.35 -12.86 24.22
CA LYS A 274 -6.73 -12.56 23.81
C LYS A 274 -7.55 -11.82 24.87
N ALA A 275 -7.12 -11.84 26.13
CA ALA A 275 -7.76 -11.08 27.20
C ALA A 275 -7.38 -9.58 27.19
N LEU A 276 -6.38 -9.18 26.38
CA LEU A 276 -6.03 -7.78 26.23
C LEU A 276 -7.08 -7.04 25.40
N PRO A 277 -7.37 -5.77 25.74
CA PRO A 277 -8.20 -4.93 24.89
C PRO A 277 -7.53 -4.76 23.52
N ILE A 278 -8.35 -4.71 22.47
CA ILE A 278 -7.88 -4.36 21.13
C ILE A 278 -7.92 -2.85 20.95
N GLU A 279 -6.87 -2.31 20.34
CA GLU A 279 -6.75 -0.89 20.02
C GLU A 279 -6.98 -0.65 18.52
N PRO A 280 -7.44 0.56 18.12
CA PRO A 280 -7.57 0.88 16.71
C PRO A 280 -6.23 0.71 15.98
N TYR A 281 -6.29 0.10 14.80
CA TYR A 281 -5.09 -0.23 14.03
C TYR A 281 -5.22 0.25 12.59
N PHE A 282 -4.10 0.68 12.03
CA PHE A 282 -4.03 1.09 10.64
C PHE A 282 -4.38 -0.07 9.70
N ASN A 283 -5.31 0.17 8.77
CA ASN A 283 -5.73 -0.85 7.81
C ASN A 283 -5.28 -0.50 6.39
N PHE A 284 -4.28 -1.23 5.88
CA PHE A 284 -3.70 -0.98 4.56
C PHE A 284 -4.70 -1.05 3.40
N SER A 285 -5.63 -2.01 3.43
CA SER A 285 -6.62 -2.19 2.37
C SER A 285 -7.55 -0.99 2.29
N PHE A 286 -8.07 -0.55 3.44
CA PHE A 286 -8.96 0.59 3.54
C PHE A 286 -8.24 1.92 3.33
N ALA A 287 -6.99 2.06 3.78
CA ALA A 287 -6.18 3.25 3.53
C ALA A 287 -5.90 3.44 2.03
N ALA A 288 -5.52 2.37 1.33
CA ALA A 288 -5.31 2.40 -0.12
C ALA A 288 -6.62 2.74 -0.86
N ALA A 289 -7.74 2.13 -0.46
CA ALA A 289 -9.03 2.38 -1.09
C ALA A 289 -9.55 3.80 -0.86
N ASN A 290 -9.44 4.33 0.37
CA ASN A 290 -9.79 5.72 0.69
C ASN A 290 -8.99 6.72 -0.18
N MET A 291 -7.68 6.51 -0.28
CA MET A 291 -6.79 7.37 -1.07
C MET A 291 -7.08 7.32 -2.57
N GLN A 292 -7.28 6.12 -3.13
CA GLN A 292 -7.62 5.94 -4.54
C GLN A 292 -8.99 6.55 -4.83
N TYR A 293 -10.00 6.26 -4.01
CA TYR A 293 -11.34 6.81 -4.17
C TYR A 293 -11.34 8.35 -4.19
N ARG A 294 -10.70 8.99 -3.21
CA ARG A 294 -10.58 10.47 -3.15
C ARG A 294 -9.80 11.04 -4.34
N SER A 295 -8.79 10.33 -4.85
CA SER A 295 -8.09 10.72 -6.08
C SER A 295 -9.02 10.66 -7.30
N GLU A 296 -9.86 9.63 -7.40
CA GLU A 296 -10.80 9.48 -8.51
C GLU A 296 -11.96 10.50 -8.46
N LEU A 297 -12.34 10.99 -7.29
CA LEU A 297 -13.27 12.12 -7.19
C LEU A 297 -12.73 13.37 -7.90
N LEU A 298 -11.44 13.66 -7.73
CA LEU A 298 -10.79 14.78 -8.41
C LEU A 298 -10.60 14.53 -9.91
N ALA A 299 -10.33 13.28 -10.31
CA ALA A 299 -10.29 12.90 -11.72
C ALA A 299 -11.66 13.06 -12.39
N TYR A 300 -12.74 12.72 -11.68
CA TYR A 300 -14.12 12.98 -12.12
C TYR A 300 -14.35 14.46 -12.37
N VAL A 301 -14.05 15.32 -11.38
CA VAL A 301 -14.24 16.78 -11.51
C VAL A 301 -13.41 17.34 -12.67
N ALA A 302 -12.15 16.93 -12.80
CA ALA A 302 -11.28 17.37 -13.89
C ALA A 302 -11.84 16.99 -15.27
N LYS A 303 -12.34 15.76 -15.44
CA LYS A 303 -12.99 15.35 -16.70
C LYS A 303 -14.25 16.14 -16.97
N ASP A 304 -15.01 16.50 -15.94
CA ASP A 304 -16.25 17.24 -16.10
C ASP A 304 -16.02 18.71 -16.45
N THR A 305 -15.00 19.35 -15.87
CA THR A 305 -14.72 20.78 -16.06
C THR A 305 -13.72 21.06 -17.18
N LEU A 306 -12.74 20.18 -17.40
CA LEU A 306 -11.65 20.35 -18.37
C LEU A 306 -11.78 19.42 -19.59
N GLY A 307 -12.62 18.38 -19.51
CA GLY A 307 -12.77 17.36 -20.56
C GLY A 307 -11.74 16.22 -20.50
N TYR A 308 -10.78 16.27 -19.58
CA TYR A 308 -9.75 15.23 -19.42
C TYR A 308 -9.23 15.17 -17.98
N SER A 309 -8.51 14.09 -17.66
CA SER A 309 -7.76 13.94 -16.40
C SER A 309 -6.36 13.41 -16.68
N VAL A 310 -5.35 13.92 -15.99
CA VAL A 310 -3.97 13.41 -16.05
C VAL A 310 -3.63 12.80 -14.71
N ARG A 311 -3.22 11.53 -14.69
CA ARG A 311 -2.83 10.83 -13.47
C ARG A 311 -1.31 10.79 -13.33
N LYS A 312 -0.81 11.16 -12.16
CA LYS A 312 0.57 10.97 -11.71
C LYS A 312 0.83 9.48 -11.55
N ILE A 313 1.96 9.04 -12.09
CA ILE A 313 2.43 7.67 -11.98
C ILE A 313 3.61 7.67 -11.01
N LEU A 314 3.54 6.87 -9.95
CA LEU A 314 4.58 6.79 -8.91
C LEU A 314 5.54 5.63 -9.19
N GLY A 315 6.85 5.88 -9.00
CA GLY A 315 7.92 4.91 -9.16
C GLY A 315 8.40 4.71 -10.61
N PRO A 316 9.55 4.02 -10.81
CA PRO A 316 10.12 3.80 -12.14
C PRO A 316 9.15 2.98 -12.99
N TYR A 317 8.79 3.51 -14.16
CA TYR A 317 7.80 2.91 -15.08
C TYR A 317 6.40 2.67 -14.47
N GLY A 318 6.05 3.37 -13.39
CA GLY A 318 4.75 3.22 -12.73
C GLY A 318 4.55 2.02 -11.84
N ARG A 319 5.66 1.45 -11.34
CA ARG A 319 5.61 0.46 -10.27
C ARG A 319 5.65 1.18 -8.92
N PRO A 320 4.59 1.10 -8.08
CA PRO A 320 4.62 1.71 -6.76
C PRO A 320 5.75 1.10 -5.92
N ALA A 321 6.65 1.94 -5.42
CA ALA A 321 7.65 1.52 -4.44
C ALA A 321 6.90 1.16 -3.13
N MET A 322 6.80 -0.13 -2.81
CA MET A 322 6.19 -0.59 -1.56
C MET A 322 7.23 -0.71 -0.46
N ALA A 323 6.80 -0.33 0.76
CA ALA A 323 7.34 -0.56 2.11
C ALA A 323 8.76 -1.11 2.25
N PHE A 324 9.60 -0.41 3.03
CA PHE A 324 10.87 -0.94 3.51
C PHE A 324 10.63 -2.17 4.39
N GLN A 325 10.89 -3.34 3.84
CA GLN A 325 11.04 -4.58 4.59
C GLN A 325 12.54 -4.72 4.86
N ASN A 326 12.96 -4.60 6.13
CA ASN A 326 14.37 -4.81 6.46
C ASN A 326 14.64 -6.31 6.60
N HIS A 327 15.67 -6.78 5.92
CA HIS A 327 16.08 -8.18 5.92
C HIS A 327 17.07 -8.40 7.06
N PHE A 328 16.74 -9.27 8.01
CA PHE A 328 17.60 -9.51 9.17
C PHE A 328 18.35 -10.85 9.03
N GLU A 329 19.46 -10.81 8.29
CA GLU A 329 20.11 -12.02 7.77
C GLU A 329 21.56 -12.21 8.21
N ALA A 330 22.20 -11.15 8.72
CA ALA A 330 23.58 -11.20 9.15
C ALA A 330 23.71 -11.80 10.56
N MET A 331 24.52 -12.85 10.71
CA MET A 331 24.82 -13.47 12.01
C MET A 331 25.39 -12.46 13.03
N PRO A 332 26.29 -11.52 12.67
CA PRO A 332 26.72 -10.47 13.60
C PRO A 332 25.56 -9.61 14.10
N ALA A 333 24.63 -9.21 13.23
CA ALA A 333 23.49 -8.38 13.62
C ALA A 333 22.57 -9.13 14.60
N ILE A 334 22.36 -10.43 14.36
CA ILE A 334 21.63 -11.31 15.29
C ILE A 334 22.36 -11.42 16.63
N GLN A 335 23.66 -11.68 16.62
CA GLN A 335 24.49 -11.81 17.82
C GLN A 335 24.51 -10.52 18.65
N GLN A 336 24.61 -9.37 17.99
CA GLN A 336 24.69 -8.05 18.61
C GLN A 336 23.31 -7.49 19.01
N LYS A 337 22.24 -8.24 18.71
CA LYS A 337 20.86 -7.87 19.01
C LYS A 337 20.43 -6.58 18.31
N ASP A 338 20.92 -6.34 17.09
CA ASP A 338 20.59 -5.14 16.31
C ASP A 338 19.09 -5.04 16.04
N GLY A 339 18.37 -6.18 15.97
CA GLY A 339 16.91 -6.20 15.86
C GLY A 339 16.21 -5.60 17.08
N ILE A 340 16.81 -5.70 18.27
CA ILE A 340 16.32 -5.04 19.49
C ILE A 340 16.59 -3.53 19.40
N ALA A 341 17.80 -3.14 19.04
CA ALA A 341 18.15 -1.72 18.87
C ALA A 341 17.28 -1.04 17.80
N TRP A 342 17.00 -1.75 16.70
CA TRP A 342 16.10 -1.32 15.64
C TRP A 342 14.66 -1.21 16.14
N ALA A 343 14.15 -2.20 16.85
CA ALA A 343 12.81 -2.16 17.44
C ALA A 343 12.65 -1.01 18.45
N GLU A 344 13.63 -0.77 19.32
CA GLU A 344 13.61 0.38 20.25
C GLU A 344 13.69 1.73 19.51
N THR A 345 14.42 1.77 18.38
CA THR A 345 14.45 2.96 17.52
C THR A 345 13.09 3.22 16.89
N LEU A 346 12.47 2.20 16.29
CA LEU A 346 11.14 2.32 15.69
C LEU A 346 10.07 2.68 16.72
N LYS A 347 10.16 2.12 17.93
CA LYS A 347 9.32 2.49 19.08
C LYS A 347 9.47 3.97 19.45
N LYS A 348 10.65 4.57 19.33
CA LYS A 348 10.84 6.02 19.55
C LYS A 348 10.10 6.86 18.50
N TYR A 349 9.86 6.33 17.30
CA TYR A 349 9.22 7.02 16.19
C TYR A 349 7.78 6.55 15.92
N ASP A 350 7.19 5.77 16.83
CA ASP A 350 5.85 5.19 16.69
C ASP A 350 5.67 4.35 15.39
N GLU A 351 6.74 3.70 14.93
CA GLU A 351 6.72 2.83 13.75
C GLU A 351 6.61 1.34 14.13
N ILE A 352 5.89 0.57 13.30
CA ILE A 352 5.76 -0.89 13.48
C ILE A 352 6.97 -1.59 12.82
N PRO A 353 7.81 -2.34 13.57
CA PRO A 353 8.89 -3.12 12.97
C PRO A 353 8.35 -4.20 12.04
N SER A 354 8.60 -4.05 10.73
CA SER A 354 8.47 -5.12 9.74
C SER A 354 9.85 -5.72 9.46
N PHE A 355 10.02 -6.98 9.82
CA PHE A 355 11.23 -7.73 9.51
C PHE A 355 10.89 -9.09 8.94
N THR A 356 11.81 -9.63 8.15
CA THR A 356 11.84 -11.05 7.81
C THR A 356 13.06 -11.67 8.44
N LEU A 357 12.82 -12.70 9.24
CA LEU A 357 13.84 -13.64 9.69
C LEU A 357 14.05 -14.64 8.56
N VAL A 358 15.27 -14.67 8.03
CA VAL A 358 15.69 -15.43 6.84
C VAL A 358 15.57 -16.94 6.97
N ARG A 359 15.62 -17.60 5.80
CA ARG A 359 15.88 -19.03 5.64
C ARG A 359 17.33 -19.47 5.92
N ASN A 360 18.35 -18.61 5.73
CA ASN A 360 19.77 -18.89 6.03
C ASN A 360 20.50 -17.61 6.50
N ALA A 361 21.09 -17.63 7.70
CA ALA A 361 21.88 -16.53 8.24
C ALA A 361 23.37 -16.68 7.90
N PHE A 362 24.09 -15.58 7.69
CA PHE A 362 25.50 -15.61 7.24
C PHE A 362 26.38 -14.53 7.88
N TYR A 363 27.69 -14.72 7.85
CA TYR A 363 28.66 -13.67 8.21
C TYR A 363 29.03 -12.87 6.97
N TRP A 364 28.72 -11.58 6.95
CA TRP A 364 29.13 -10.68 5.85
C TRP A 364 30.65 -10.57 5.77
N GLY A 365 31.16 -10.65 4.55
CA GLY A 365 32.56 -10.37 4.20
C GLY A 365 33.62 -11.21 4.92
N GLN A 366 33.22 -12.36 5.49
CA GLN A 366 34.13 -13.38 6.00
C GLN A 366 34.35 -14.45 4.93
N TRP A 367 35.58 -14.52 4.43
CA TRP A 367 35.98 -15.51 3.44
C TRP A 367 36.83 -16.58 4.12
N ARG A 368 36.49 -17.85 3.89
CA ARG A 368 37.25 -18.99 4.38
C ARG A 368 37.54 -19.92 3.23
N GLU A 369 38.68 -20.57 3.32
CA GLU A 369 39.01 -21.69 2.47
C GLU A 369 38.08 -22.87 2.77
N SER A 370 37.49 -23.44 1.73
CA SER A 370 36.59 -24.59 1.82
C SER A 370 36.83 -25.52 0.63
N ILE A 371 36.35 -26.76 0.75
CA ILE A 371 36.34 -27.74 -0.33
C ILE A 371 34.90 -28.18 -0.54
N THR A 372 34.42 -28.07 -1.78
CA THR A 372 33.13 -28.58 -2.21
C THR A 372 33.32 -29.60 -3.32
N VAL A 373 32.37 -30.52 -3.45
CA VAL A 373 32.35 -31.52 -4.52
C VAL A 373 31.14 -31.31 -5.41
N GLN A 374 31.35 -31.50 -6.72
CA GLN A 374 30.30 -31.53 -7.73
C GLN A 374 29.99 -32.97 -8.08
N LEU A 375 28.78 -33.43 -7.74
CA LEU A 375 28.38 -34.80 -8.03
C LEU A 375 28.06 -34.96 -9.52
N ASN A 376 28.73 -35.92 -10.17
CA ASN A 376 28.43 -36.27 -11.56
C ASN A 376 27.14 -37.11 -11.62
N MET A 377 26.07 -36.52 -12.13
CA MET A 377 24.79 -37.17 -12.39
C MET A 377 24.73 -37.93 -13.72
N GLY A 378 25.73 -37.74 -14.57
CA GLY A 378 25.85 -38.39 -15.86
C GLY A 378 26.69 -39.64 -15.78
N THR A 379 27.52 -39.85 -16.79
CA THR A 379 28.55 -40.90 -16.78
C THR A 379 29.93 -40.27 -16.85
N ASN A 380 30.99 -41.06 -16.69
CA ASN A 380 32.35 -40.56 -16.93
C ASN A 380 32.57 -40.15 -18.40
N ALA A 381 31.82 -40.74 -19.34
CA ALA A 381 31.88 -40.39 -20.76
C ALA A 381 31.04 -39.15 -21.11
N GLN A 382 29.97 -38.89 -20.35
CA GLN A 382 29.09 -37.73 -20.52
C GLN A 382 28.74 -37.14 -19.15
N PRO A 383 29.64 -36.32 -18.58
CA PRO A 383 29.43 -35.80 -17.24
C PRO A 383 28.30 -34.77 -17.22
N LYS A 384 27.51 -34.79 -16.15
CA LYS A 384 26.43 -33.83 -15.89
C LYS A 384 26.51 -33.38 -14.45
N PHE A 385 26.66 -32.07 -14.22
CA PHE A 385 26.75 -31.49 -12.88
C PHE A 385 25.56 -30.57 -12.62
N VAL A 386 25.14 -30.52 -11.36
CA VAL A 386 24.12 -29.56 -10.88
C VAL A 386 24.85 -28.39 -10.24
N GLY A 387 24.55 -27.18 -10.70
CA GLY A 387 25.16 -25.98 -10.15
C GLY A 387 24.70 -25.69 -8.72
N GLU A 388 23.40 -25.65 -8.48
CA GLU A 388 22.81 -25.21 -7.21
C GLU A 388 21.92 -26.31 -6.60
N LEU A 389 22.13 -26.58 -5.31
CA LEU A 389 21.30 -27.44 -4.47
C LEU A 389 20.48 -26.59 -3.48
N PRO A 390 19.40 -27.13 -2.88
CA PRO A 390 18.58 -26.38 -1.91
C PRO A 390 19.34 -25.72 -0.74
N GLY A 391 20.55 -26.19 -0.42
CA GLY A 391 21.44 -25.64 0.62
C GLY A 391 22.63 -24.82 0.10
N SER A 392 22.81 -24.65 -1.21
CA SER A 392 24.04 -24.09 -1.81
C SER A 392 24.34 -22.64 -1.42
N GLY A 393 23.36 -21.82 -1.00
CA GLY A 393 23.62 -20.42 -0.62
C GLY A 393 24.40 -19.67 -1.73
N TYR A 394 25.60 -19.18 -1.42
CA TYR A 394 26.52 -18.52 -2.37
C TYR A 394 27.61 -19.45 -2.95
N ALA A 395 27.52 -20.76 -2.76
CA ALA A 395 28.51 -21.74 -3.21
C ALA A 395 27.87 -22.95 -3.89
N SER A 396 28.33 -23.28 -5.10
CA SER A 396 27.86 -24.46 -5.85
C SER A 396 28.44 -25.77 -5.29
N GLY A 397 27.65 -26.85 -5.37
CA GLY A 397 28.05 -28.20 -4.95
C GLY A 397 27.74 -28.53 -3.47
N LEU A 398 28.23 -29.68 -3.01
CA LEU A 398 28.12 -30.12 -1.61
C LEU A 398 29.39 -29.84 -0.84
N HIS A 399 29.28 -29.37 0.40
CA HIS A 399 30.46 -29.22 1.26
C HIS A 399 31.04 -30.58 1.63
N VAL A 400 32.37 -30.74 1.49
CA VAL A 400 33.06 -31.90 2.06
C VAL A 400 32.99 -31.80 3.58
N MET A 401 32.58 -32.86 4.25
CA MET A 401 32.43 -32.87 5.71
C MET A 401 33.68 -33.42 6.39
N ALA A 402 34.23 -32.67 7.35
CA ALA A 402 35.33 -33.09 8.21
C ALA A 402 34.97 -32.86 9.69
N ASP A 403 35.21 -33.85 10.54
CA ASP A 403 34.91 -33.78 11.98
C ASP A 403 33.46 -33.35 12.28
N GLY A 404 32.51 -33.83 11.47
CA GLY A 404 31.07 -33.54 11.62
C GLY A 404 30.60 -32.16 11.16
N LYS A 405 31.44 -31.37 10.48
CA LYS A 405 31.10 -30.02 9.97
C LYS A 405 31.67 -29.79 8.57
N PRO A 406 31.20 -28.78 7.81
CA PRO A 406 31.82 -28.42 6.54
C PRO A 406 33.32 -28.13 6.72
N LEU A 407 34.15 -28.77 5.89
CA LEU A 407 35.60 -28.61 5.89
C LEU A 407 35.94 -27.15 5.58
N ARG A 408 36.63 -26.53 6.53
CA ARG A 408 37.12 -25.16 6.44
C ARG A 408 38.58 -25.09 6.88
N GLN A 409 39.39 -24.34 6.15
CA GLN A 409 40.79 -24.03 6.50
C GLN A 409 40.91 -22.56 6.95
N ALA A 410 41.92 -21.84 6.48
CA ALA A 410 42.22 -20.49 6.96
C ALA A 410 41.08 -19.51 6.68
N LEU A 411 40.89 -18.58 7.64
CA LEU A 411 40.05 -17.39 7.46
C LEU A 411 40.90 -16.31 6.78
N PHE A 412 40.35 -15.69 5.75
CA PHE A 412 40.94 -14.50 5.16
C PHE A 412 40.99 -13.39 6.23
N PRO A 413 42.18 -12.83 6.53
CA PRO A 413 42.40 -12.06 7.75
C PRO A 413 41.68 -10.71 7.80
N GLN A 414 41.23 -10.18 6.65
CA GLN A 414 40.57 -8.88 6.55
C GLN A 414 39.11 -9.04 6.14
N TYR A 415 38.24 -8.13 6.55
CA TYR A 415 36.91 -8.05 5.96
C TYR A 415 37.01 -7.68 4.47
N ARG A 416 36.25 -8.37 3.61
CA ARG A 416 36.08 -8.02 2.19
C ARG A 416 34.63 -8.20 1.77
N ASP A 417 34.01 -7.16 1.24
CA ASP A 417 32.69 -7.28 0.62
C ASP A 417 32.74 -8.14 -0.65
N LEU A 418 31.56 -8.50 -1.18
CA LEU A 418 31.43 -9.38 -2.34
C LEU A 418 32.02 -8.80 -3.64
N ALA A 419 32.02 -7.48 -3.79
CA ALA A 419 32.48 -6.80 -5.01
C ALA A 419 33.99 -6.45 -4.96
N SER A 420 34.59 -6.48 -3.77
CA SER A 420 36.01 -6.25 -3.58
C SER A 420 36.86 -7.34 -4.24
N ALA A 421 37.90 -6.94 -4.97
CA ALA A 421 38.87 -7.88 -5.53
C ALA A 421 39.66 -8.61 -4.42
N ILE A 422 39.87 -9.91 -4.62
CA ILE A 422 40.81 -10.73 -3.85
C ILE A 422 42.03 -10.98 -4.74
N GLU A 423 43.10 -10.24 -4.50
CA GLU A 423 44.26 -10.16 -5.40
C GLU A 423 45.22 -11.36 -5.31
N LEU A 424 45.15 -12.14 -4.22
CA LEU A 424 45.93 -13.37 -4.02
C LEU A 424 44.98 -14.56 -3.82
N PRO A 425 45.35 -15.78 -4.24
CA PRO A 425 44.43 -16.91 -4.19
C PRO A 425 44.35 -17.52 -2.78
N TYR A 426 43.49 -16.95 -1.94
CA TYR A 426 43.10 -17.46 -0.62
C TYR A 426 42.06 -18.58 -0.75
N ARG A 427 42.52 -19.78 -1.09
CA ARG A 427 41.70 -20.98 -1.33
C ARG A 427 42.45 -22.23 -0.88
N ALA A 428 41.69 -23.29 -0.58
CA ALA A 428 42.27 -24.61 -0.39
C ALA A 428 42.89 -25.12 -1.70
N TYR A 429 44.03 -25.81 -1.60
CA TYR A 429 44.68 -26.50 -2.72
C TYR A 429 44.67 -28.02 -2.50
N PRO A 430 43.54 -28.70 -2.79
CA PRO A 430 43.40 -30.12 -2.50
C PRO A 430 44.12 -31.00 -3.52
N ALA A 431 44.72 -32.08 -3.01
CA ALA A 431 45.15 -33.26 -3.74
C ALA A 431 44.58 -34.49 -3.05
N ALA A 432 44.17 -35.49 -3.83
CA ALA A 432 43.63 -36.74 -3.32
C ALA A 432 44.65 -37.86 -3.48
N ALA A 433 44.90 -38.61 -2.42
CA ALA A 433 45.79 -39.78 -2.42
C ALA A 433 45.41 -40.72 -1.28
N ASP A 434 45.57 -42.03 -1.47
CA ASP A 434 45.50 -43.01 -0.39
C ASP A 434 46.81 -42.96 0.41
N LEU A 435 46.82 -42.26 1.55
CA LEU A 435 48.05 -42.00 2.31
C LEU A 435 48.38 -43.14 3.28
N ASN A 436 47.37 -43.90 3.71
CA ASN A 436 47.49 -44.95 4.71
C ASN A 436 47.41 -46.38 4.12
N GLY A 437 47.15 -46.51 2.82
CA GLY A 437 47.07 -47.79 2.12
C GLY A 437 45.77 -48.55 2.36
N ASP A 438 44.69 -47.88 2.79
CA ASP A 438 43.40 -48.51 3.12
C ASP A 438 42.45 -48.62 1.92
N GLY A 439 42.87 -48.14 0.75
CA GLY A 439 42.10 -48.15 -0.49
C GLY A 439 41.10 -47.00 -0.63
N ARG A 440 41.02 -46.08 0.34
CA ARG A 440 40.24 -44.84 0.26
C ARG A 440 41.17 -43.65 0.00
N MET A 441 40.68 -42.70 -0.79
CA MET A 441 41.45 -41.48 -1.08
C MET A 441 41.27 -40.49 0.07
N ASP A 442 42.37 -40.16 0.75
CA ASP A 442 42.47 -39.04 1.69
C ASP A 442 42.62 -37.72 0.94
N ILE A 443 42.43 -36.59 1.64
CA ILE A 443 42.66 -35.25 1.10
C ILE A 443 43.87 -34.61 1.79
N VAL A 444 44.84 -34.17 0.99
CA VAL A 444 45.92 -33.26 1.41
C VAL A 444 45.61 -31.89 0.84
N ALA A 445 45.51 -30.86 1.68
CA ALA A 445 45.17 -29.52 1.20
C ALA A 445 46.10 -28.45 1.80
N GLY A 446 46.81 -27.75 0.91
CA GLY A 446 47.56 -26.55 1.28
C GLY A 446 46.63 -25.38 1.60
N SER A 447 47.03 -24.54 2.55
CA SER A 447 46.28 -23.39 3.05
C SER A 447 47.10 -22.10 2.98
N SER A 448 46.41 -20.97 2.87
CA SER A 448 47.02 -19.64 2.87
C SER A 448 47.68 -19.24 4.19
N ASP A 449 47.44 -19.99 5.27
CA ASP A 449 48.17 -19.82 6.54
C ASP A 449 49.59 -20.40 6.52
N GLY A 450 50.00 -21.02 5.39
CA GLY A 450 51.33 -21.58 5.19
C GLY A 450 51.45 -23.05 5.58
N PHE A 451 50.37 -23.68 6.06
CA PHE A 451 50.36 -25.09 6.43
C PHE A 451 49.77 -25.99 5.34
N VAL A 452 50.05 -27.28 5.47
CA VAL A 452 49.42 -28.37 4.71
C VAL A 452 48.63 -29.21 5.70
N TYR A 453 47.37 -29.45 5.38
CA TYR A 453 46.45 -30.22 6.21
C TYR A 453 46.14 -31.57 5.58
N VAL A 454 46.08 -32.60 6.41
CA VAL A 454 45.68 -33.96 6.00
C VAL A 454 44.31 -34.26 6.57
N TYR A 455 43.43 -34.76 5.72
CA TYR A 455 42.08 -35.17 6.07
C TYR A 455 41.92 -36.64 5.70
N THR A 456 41.90 -37.53 6.70
CA THR A 456 41.78 -38.98 6.50
C THR A 456 40.35 -39.35 6.15
N ASN A 457 40.16 -40.19 5.13
CA ASN A 457 38.86 -40.64 4.66
C ASN A 457 38.27 -41.71 5.59
N LEU A 458 37.11 -41.40 6.16
CA LEU A 458 36.35 -42.27 7.08
C LEU A 458 35.21 -43.05 6.39
N GLY A 459 35.03 -42.85 5.08
CA GLY A 459 33.92 -43.38 4.30
C GLY A 459 32.63 -42.58 4.46
N SER A 460 31.56 -43.12 3.88
CA SER A 460 30.24 -42.49 3.88
C SER A 460 29.61 -42.41 5.28
N ASN A 461 29.01 -41.26 5.61
CA ASN A 461 28.22 -41.07 6.82
C ASN A 461 27.03 -40.13 6.53
N ALA A 462 25.83 -40.70 6.42
CA ALA A 462 24.63 -39.96 6.08
C ALA A 462 24.24 -38.88 7.11
N ALA A 463 24.53 -39.12 8.40
CA ALA A 463 24.22 -38.14 9.44
C ALA A 463 25.02 -36.85 9.28
N ALA A 464 26.22 -36.91 8.70
CA ALA A 464 27.05 -35.73 8.45
C ALA A 464 26.43 -34.79 7.41
N TYR A 465 25.62 -35.30 6.48
CA TYR A 465 25.01 -34.52 5.40
C TYR A 465 23.51 -34.21 5.64
N ALA A 466 23.01 -34.39 6.86
CA ALA A 466 21.60 -34.19 7.17
C ALA A 466 21.08 -32.77 6.84
N SER A 467 21.94 -31.75 6.90
CA SER A 467 21.62 -30.36 6.53
C SER A 467 21.86 -30.02 5.06
N GLU A 468 22.51 -30.91 4.29
CA GLU A 468 22.88 -30.71 2.88
C GLU A 468 22.71 -32.04 2.10
N PRO A 469 21.47 -32.51 1.87
CA PRO A 469 21.25 -33.76 1.16
C PRO A 469 21.65 -33.66 -0.33
N PRO A 470 22.15 -34.75 -0.94
CA PRO A 470 22.49 -34.78 -2.35
C PRO A 470 21.21 -34.85 -3.20
N PRO A 471 21.31 -34.63 -4.53
CA PRO A 471 20.23 -34.96 -5.46
C PRO A 471 19.74 -36.40 -5.28
N GLU A 472 18.43 -36.60 -5.52
CA GLU A 472 17.79 -37.91 -5.41
C GLU A 472 18.52 -38.96 -6.26
N GLY A 473 18.79 -40.12 -5.64
CA GLY A 473 19.44 -41.25 -6.31
C GLY A 473 20.97 -41.20 -6.42
N LEU A 474 21.64 -40.19 -5.86
CA LEU A 474 23.10 -40.13 -5.80
C LEU A 474 23.67 -40.58 -4.45
N ALA A 475 24.86 -41.17 -4.48
CA ALA A 475 25.63 -41.47 -3.29
C ALA A 475 26.17 -40.18 -2.64
N LEU A 476 26.25 -40.21 -1.31
CA LEU A 476 26.90 -39.15 -0.53
C LEU A 476 28.41 -39.17 -0.74
N PRO A 477 29.09 -38.01 -0.69
CA PRO A 477 30.53 -37.99 -0.57
C PRO A 477 30.98 -38.63 0.74
N ASP A 478 32.20 -39.16 0.76
CA ASP A 478 32.83 -39.62 1.99
C ASP A 478 33.00 -38.47 2.99
N THR A 479 33.19 -38.84 4.25
CA THR A 479 33.51 -37.93 5.34
C THR A 479 34.95 -38.09 5.78
N PHE A 480 35.50 -37.04 6.39
CA PHE A 480 36.92 -37.00 6.72
C PHE A 480 37.16 -36.62 8.19
N ALA A 481 38.36 -36.89 8.69
CA ALA A 481 38.86 -36.36 9.97
C ALA A 481 40.17 -35.61 9.74
N ARG A 482 40.30 -34.43 10.36
CA ARG A 482 41.54 -33.65 10.28
C ARG A 482 42.59 -34.22 11.25
N LEU A 483 43.77 -34.54 10.73
CA LEU A 483 44.94 -34.93 11.51
C LEU A 483 45.79 -33.73 11.94
#